data_AF-A0A8T0QDF8-F1
#
_entry.id   AF-A0A8T0QDF8-F1
#
_cell.length_a   1.000
_cell.length_b   1.000
_cell.length_c   1.000
_cell.angle_alpha   90.00
_cell.angle_beta   90.00
_cell.angle_gamma   90.00
#
_symmetry.space_group_name_H-M   'P 1'
#
loop_
_entity.id
_entity.type
_entity.pdbx_description
1 polymer ?
#
loop_
_entity_poly.entity_id
_entity_poly.type
_entity_poly.pdbx_seq_one_letter_code
_entity_poly.pdbx_strand_id
1 'polypeptide(L)'
;MMMRAGATPIGINYGQIADNLPSPARVSWLLRSMQVSKVKLYDADPYVLGAFLDTGVEFVVGIGNENVSAMVDPAAARAWIQRHVQPFLPATRITCITVGNEVFKGNDTELKANLLPAMQSVYQALAALGLQGRVNVTTAHSLDIMGSSFPPSAGAFRADVVPYMQPILSFLSMARSPFLINCYPYFAYKADPGNVPLEYVLFQPNAGVTDTNTRLNYDNMLYAQVDSVYAAIQALGHADIDVKISETGWPSRGDPDEAGATPEYAGTYTGNLLRRIEMKQGTPLRPSVPIDVYVFALFNENLKPGPASERNYGLFYPDGTPVYNVGLRGYLPPMDYSRGTRKAVPLLALILIAVAAITLSLS
;
A
#
# COMPACT_ATOMS: atom_id res chain seq x y z
N MET A 1 29.48 -20.04 6.62
CA MET A 1 28.78 -18.84 7.09
C MET A 1 27.87 -18.37 5.96
N MET A 2 26.61 -18.80 5.93
CA MET A 2 25.64 -18.35 4.92
C MET A 2 25.34 -16.88 5.17
N MET A 3 25.73 -16.01 4.23
CA MET A 3 25.24 -14.64 4.21
C MET A 3 23.72 -14.71 4.04
N ARG A 4 22.98 -14.12 4.99
CA ARG A 4 21.54 -13.85 4.80
C ARG A 4 21.42 -12.97 3.57
N ALA A 5 20.77 -13.47 2.51
CA ALA A 5 20.26 -12.60 1.46
C ALA A 5 19.43 -11.50 2.15
N GLY A 6 19.79 -10.23 1.93
CA GLY A 6 19.06 -9.11 2.51
C GLY A 6 17.61 -9.17 2.05
N ALA A 7 16.66 -8.85 2.94
CA ALA A 7 15.25 -8.78 2.58
C ALA A 7 15.09 -7.86 1.35
N THR A 8 14.41 -8.36 0.32
CA THR A 8 14.04 -7.52 -0.83
C THR A 8 13.08 -6.45 -0.32
N PRO A 9 13.35 -5.15 -0.54
CA PRO A 9 12.56 -4.06 0.04
C PRO A 9 11.22 -3.89 -0.69
N ILE A 10 10.44 -4.95 -0.80
CA ILE A 10 9.13 -4.97 -1.46
C ILE A 10 8.11 -4.46 -0.44
N GLY A 11 7.36 -3.44 -0.84
CA GLY A 11 6.09 -3.08 -0.21
C GLY A 11 4.94 -3.80 -0.88
N ILE A 12 3.92 -4.16 -0.10
CA ILE A 12 2.67 -4.72 -0.65
C ILE A 12 1.48 -3.97 -0.03
N ASN A 13 0.49 -3.63 -0.86
CA ASN A 13 -0.80 -3.15 -0.38
C ASN A 13 -1.61 -4.32 0.16
N TYR A 14 -1.99 -4.27 1.43
CA TYR A 14 -2.89 -5.25 2.03
C TYR A 14 -4.31 -4.67 2.06
N GLY A 15 -5.00 -4.80 0.93
CA GLY A 15 -6.42 -4.45 0.81
C GLY A 15 -7.32 -5.45 1.54
N GLN A 16 -8.42 -4.95 2.09
CA GLN A 16 -9.35 -5.70 2.94
C GLN A 16 -10.82 -5.58 2.48
N ILE A 17 -11.07 -5.13 1.25
CA ILE A 17 -12.44 -5.03 0.69
C ILE A 17 -12.88 -6.40 0.16
N ALA A 18 -13.01 -7.35 1.08
CA ALA A 18 -13.40 -8.72 0.82
C ALA A 18 -13.95 -9.41 2.08
N ASP A 19 -14.76 -10.45 1.90
CA ASP A 19 -15.38 -11.22 2.99
C ASP A 19 -14.77 -12.62 3.20
N ASN A 20 -13.74 -12.97 2.43
CA ASN A 20 -13.15 -14.31 2.37
C ASN A 20 -11.64 -14.36 2.64
N LEU A 21 -11.05 -13.26 3.13
CA LEU A 21 -9.61 -13.16 3.38
C LEU A 21 -9.15 -14.00 4.59
N PRO A 22 -7.89 -14.47 4.62
CA PRO A 22 -7.30 -15.07 5.81
C PRO A 22 -7.28 -14.11 7.00
N SER A 23 -7.25 -14.66 8.21
CA SER A 23 -7.08 -13.84 9.41
C SER A 23 -5.74 -13.08 9.38
N PRO A 24 -5.65 -11.90 10.02
CA PRO A 24 -4.42 -11.11 10.02
C PRO A 24 -3.18 -11.85 10.54
N ALA A 25 -3.36 -12.78 11.49
CA ALA A 25 -2.27 -13.64 11.98
C ALA A 25 -1.71 -14.56 10.87
N ARG A 26 -2.58 -15.16 10.04
CA ARG A 26 -2.15 -15.98 8.90
C ARG A 26 -1.49 -15.13 7.82
N VAL A 27 -2.00 -13.92 7.59
CA VAL A 27 -1.40 -12.96 6.65
C VAL A 27 0.00 -12.51 7.12
N SER A 28 0.18 -12.27 8.42
CA SER A 28 1.49 -11.97 9.02
C SER A 28 2.51 -13.08 8.73
N TRP A 29 2.12 -14.35 8.88
CA TRP A 29 2.97 -15.48 8.49
C TRP A 29 3.29 -15.50 6.99
N LEU A 30 2.29 -15.29 6.14
CA LEU A 30 2.47 -15.26 4.69
C LEU A 30 3.48 -14.18 4.27
N LEU A 31 3.29 -12.93 4.70
CA LEU A 31 4.18 -11.82 4.33
C LEU A 31 5.60 -12.03 4.84
N ARG A 32 5.77 -12.54 6.05
CA ARG A 32 7.10 -12.85 6.62
C ARG A 32 7.79 -13.98 5.88
N SER A 33 7.06 -15.00 5.43
CA SER A 33 7.63 -16.10 4.63
C SER A 33 8.17 -15.62 3.27
N MET A 34 7.58 -14.55 2.73
CA MET A 34 8.02 -13.88 1.50
C MET A 34 9.06 -12.79 1.73
N GLN A 35 9.50 -12.57 2.98
CA GLN A 35 10.44 -11.52 3.37
C GLN A 35 9.98 -10.10 2.98
N VAL A 36 8.66 -9.88 2.96
CA VAL A 36 8.08 -8.55 2.72
C VAL A 36 8.47 -7.64 3.87
N SER A 37 9.06 -6.49 3.54
CA SER A 37 9.56 -5.54 4.53
C SER A 37 8.59 -4.42 4.83
N LYS A 38 7.65 -4.12 3.92
CA LYS A 38 6.71 -2.99 4.05
C LYS A 38 5.29 -3.41 3.68
N VAL A 39 4.32 -2.87 4.40
CA VAL A 39 2.89 -3.07 4.16
C VAL A 39 2.19 -1.72 4.16
N LYS A 40 1.32 -1.48 3.18
CA LYS A 40 0.41 -0.33 3.19
C LYS A 40 -1.01 -0.81 3.43
N LEU A 41 -1.64 -0.26 4.47
CA LEU A 41 -3.06 -0.38 4.78
C LEU A 41 -3.79 0.88 4.33
N TYR A 42 -5.08 0.73 4.03
CA TYR A 42 -5.99 1.84 3.69
C TYR A 42 -6.71 2.41 4.92
N ASP A 43 -6.53 1.75 6.06
CA ASP A 43 -7.03 2.12 7.37
C ASP A 43 -5.93 1.95 8.43
N ALA A 44 -6.32 1.85 9.70
CA ALA A 44 -5.47 1.46 10.81
C ALA A 44 -6.11 0.31 11.61
N ASP A 45 -6.39 -0.82 10.94
CA ASP A 45 -6.99 -2.01 11.54
C ASP A 45 -6.15 -2.53 12.73
N PRO A 46 -6.66 -2.49 13.98
CA PRO A 46 -5.93 -2.93 15.15
C PRO A 46 -5.62 -4.42 15.17
N TYR A 47 -6.43 -5.26 14.51
CA TYR A 47 -6.19 -6.70 14.41
C TYR A 47 -5.02 -7.01 13.49
N VAL A 48 -4.90 -6.24 12.40
CA VAL A 48 -3.73 -6.30 11.52
C VAL A 48 -2.50 -5.80 12.25
N LEU A 49 -2.52 -4.58 12.79
CA LEU A 49 -1.36 -4.01 13.48
C LEU A 49 -0.90 -4.89 14.65
N GLY A 50 -1.83 -5.50 15.41
CA GLY A 50 -1.54 -6.44 16.48
C GLY A 50 -0.92 -7.77 16.01
N ALA A 51 -1.27 -8.25 14.81
CA ALA A 51 -0.70 -9.47 14.25
C ALA A 51 0.76 -9.32 13.78
N PHE A 52 1.27 -8.08 13.72
CA PHE A 52 2.62 -7.74 13.25
C PHE A 52 3.54 -7.19 14.36
N LEU A 53 3.14 -7.28 15.63
CA LEU A 53 3.99 -6.91 16.76
C LEU A 53 5.33 -7.65 16.71
N ASP A 54 6.42 -6.89 16.87
CA ASP A 54 7.81 -7.36 16.88
C ASP A 54 8.26 -8.12 15.62
N THR A 55 7.54 -7.99 14.50
CA THR A 55 7.92 -8.64 13.24
C THR A 55 9.00 -7.87 12.46
N GLY A 56 9.15 -6.57 12.75
CA GLY A 56 10.06 -5.68 12.04
C GLY A 56 9.55 -5.16 10.69
N VAL A 57 8.36 -5.59 10.25
CA VAL A 57 7.68 -5.09 9.04
C VAL A 57 7.24 -3.64 9.27
N GLU A 58 7.53 -2.78 8.30
CA GLU A 58 7.13 -1.37 8.33
C GLU A 58 5.71 -1.19 7.79
N PHE A 59 4.95 -0.28 8.40
CA PHE A 59 3.57 0.00 8.04
C PHE A 59 3.35 1.45 7.60
N VAL A 60 2.67 1.60 6.47
CA VAL A 60 1.89 2.79 6.14
C VAL A 60 0.44 2.50 6.53
N VAL A 61 -0.19 3.38 7.31
CA VAL A 61 -1.61 3.28 7.69
C VAL A 61 -2.39 4.45 7.10
N GLY A 62 -3.69 4.24 6.86
CA GLY A 62 -4.55 5.22 6.21
C GLY A 62 -5.58 5.86 7.13
N ILE A 63 -5.83 7.15 6.92
CA ILE A 63 -7.07 7.83 7.29
C ILE A 63 -7.89 7.90 6.00
N GLY A 64 -9.01 7.17 5.96
CA GLY A 64 -9.89 7.13 4.79
C GLY A 64 -10.49 8.50 4.45
N ASN A 65 -10.90 8.68 3.19
CA ASN A 65 -11.45 9.94 2.68
C ASN A 65 -12.64 10.43 3.51
N GLU A 66 -13.48 9.52 4.00
CA GLU A 66 -14.64 9.78 4.86
C GLU A 66 -14.27 10.40 6.22
N ASN A 67 -13.02 10.26 6.65
CA ASN A 67 -12.52 10.78 7.93
C ASN A 67 -11.71 12.07 7.78
N VAL A 68 -11.36 12.49 6.55
CA VAL A 68 -10.49 13.66 6.32
C VAL A 68 -11.09 14.95 6.91
N SER A 69 -12.38 15.23 6.69
CA SER A 69 -13.04 16.42 7.24
C SER A 69 -12.99 16.47 8.77
N ALA A 70 -13.13 15.32 9.45
CA ALA A 70 -13.04 15.26 10.90
C ALA A 70 -11.63 15.57 11.42
N MET A 71 -10.58 15.20 10.65
CA MET A 71 -9.19 15.43 11.05
C MET A 71 -8.75 16.89 10.94
N VAL A 72 -9.57 17.78 10.37
CA VAL A 72 -9.31 19.23 10.41
C VAL A 72 -9.26 19.73 11.86
N ASP A 73 -10.09 19.16 12.76
CA ASP A 73 -10.04 19.43 14.20
C ASP A 73 -8.79 18.79 14.84
N PRO A 74 -7.86 19.57 15.41
CA PRO A 74 -6.66 19.04 16.07
C PRO A 74 -6.96 18.07 17.22
N ALA A 75 -8.09 18.24 17.94
CA ALA A 75 -8.48 17.34 19.01
C ALA A 75 -8.89 15.96 18.46
N ALA A 76 -9.64 15.94 17.36
CA ALA A 76 -10.01 14.72 16.66
C ALA A 76 -8.79 14.01 16.06
N ALA A 77 -7.88 14.75 15.42
CA ALA A 77 -6.63 14.19 14.89
C ALA A 77 -5.77 13.56 15.99
N ARG A 78 -5.63 14.23 17.15
CA ARG A 78 -4.93 13.68 18.31
C ARG A 78 -5.61 12.42 18.84
N ALA A 79 -6.92 12.43 19.01
CA ALA A 79 -7.67 11.27 19.49
C ALA A 79 -7.52 10.08 18.53
N TRP A 80 -7.50 10.32 17.22
CA TRP A 80 -7.27 9.29 16.22
C TRP A 80 -5.90 8.64 16.38
N ILE A 81 -4.82 9.42 16.50
CA ILE A 81 -3.46 8.89 16.67
C ILE A 81 -3.34 8.09 17.98
N GLN A 82 -3.88 8.62 19.08
CA GLN A 82 -3.84 7.96 20.39
C GLN A 82 -4.59 6.62 20.39
N ARG A 83 -5.63 6.50 19.55
CA ARG A 83 -6.44 5.28 19.44
C ARG A 83 -5.87 4.27 18.45
N HIS A 84 -5.39 4.73 17.30
CA HIS A 84 -5.10 3.87 16.15
C HIS A 84 -3.61 3.63 15.89
N VAL A 85 -2.73 4.49 16.40
CA VAL A 85 -1.29 4.43 16.10
C VAL A 85 -0.47 4.22 17.37
N GLN A 86 -0.67 5.06 18.38
CA GLN A 86 0.11 5.05 19.61
C GLN A 86 0.14 3.69 20.34
N PRO A 87 -0.96 2.92 20.43
CA PRO A 87 -0.97 1.65 21.16
C PRO A 87 -0.08 0.57 20.55
N PHE A 88 0.27 0.69 19.26
CA PHE A 88 1.08 -0.30 18.55
C PHE A 88 2.56 0.08 18.49
N LEU A 89 2.91 1.34 18.76
CA LEU A 89 4.30 1.79 18.75
C LEU A 89 5.00 1.47 20.08
N PRO A 90 6.29 1.04 20.06
CA PRO A 90 7.14 0.81 18.89
C PRO A 90 7.10 -0.63 18.33
N ALA A 91 6.31 -1.53 18.93
CA ALA A 91 6.32 -2.96 18.62
C ALA A 91 5.92 -3.26 17.16
N THR A 92 4.95 -2.53 16.62
CA THR A 92 4.64 -2.51 15.17
C THR A 92 5.24 -1.23 14.58
N ARG A 93 6.08 -1.36 13.54
CA ARG A 93 6.82 -0.22 12.96
C ARG A 93 5.95 0.60 12.01
N ILE A 94 5.03 1.39 12.55
CA ILE A 94 4.27 2.37 11.76
C ILE A 94 5.20 3.54 11.43
N THR A 95 5.49 3.75 10.15
CA THR A 95 6.45 4.78 9.68
C THR A 95 5.77 5.88 8.87
N CYS A 96 4.52 5.70 8.46
CA CYS A 96 3.79 6.72 7.70
C CYS A 96 2.27 6.64 7.92
N ILE A 97 1.62 7.80 7.93
CA ILE A 97 0.17 7.97 7.88
C ILE A 97 -0.19 8.67 6.58
N THR A 98 -1.06 8.06 5.77
CA THR A 98 -1.68 8.72 4.61
C THR A 98 -3.01 9.34 5.02
N VAL A 99 -3.18 10.64 4.80
CA VAL A 99 -4.44 11.35 4.98
C VAL A 99 -5.16 11.39 3.65
N GLY A 100 -6.21 10.59 3.50
CA GLY A 100 -6.92 10.40 2.25
C GLY A 100 -6.15 9.57 1.20
N ASN A 101 -6.88 9.20 0.16
CA ASN A 101 -6.39 8.45 -1.00
C ASN A 101 -7.08 8.95 -2.27
N GLU A 102 -6.27 9.36 -3.26
CA GLU A 102 -6.73 9.86 -4.57
C GLU A 102 -7.74 11.03 -4.49
N VAL A 103 -7.66 11.88 -3.47
CA VAL A 103 -8.59 13.00 -3.19
C VAL A 103 -8.88 13.89 -4.41
N PHE A 104 -7.87 14.13 -5.26
CA PHE A 104 -7.99 15.00 -6.44
C PHE A 104 -8.55 14.33 -7.71
N LYS A 105 -8.95 13.05 -7.63
CA LYS A 105 -9.59 12.31 -8.73
C LYS A 105 -11.08 12.63 -8.86
N GLY A 106 -11.75 12.86 -7.73
CA GLY A 106 -13.18 13.19 -7.68
C GLY A 106 -13.48 14.69 -7.78
N ASN A 107 -14.76 15.04 -7.65
CA ASN A 107 -15.25 16.43 -7.67
C ASN A 107 -15.66 16.97 -6.29
N ASP A 108 -15.36 16.23 -5.22
CA ASP A 108 -15.66 16.67 -3.85
C ASP A 108 -14.76 17.85 -3.46
N THR A 109 -15.33 19.05 -3.49
CA THR A 109 -14.62 20.29 -3.18
C THR A 109 -14.29 20.42 -1.71
N GLU A 110 -15.14 19.86 -0.82
CA GLU A 110 -14.92 19.91 0.62
C GLU A 110 -13.74 19.01 0.99
N LEU A 111 -13.72 17.79 0.48
CA LEU A 111 -12.61 16.85 0.68
C LEU A 111 -11.27 17.43 0.21
N LYS A 112 -11.25 18.06 -0.98
CA LYS A 112 -10.05 18.73 -1.52
C LYS A 112 -9.59 19.89 -0.63
N ALA A 113 -10.51 20.72 -0.13
CA ALA A 113 -10.20 21.84 0.74
C ALA A 113 -9.71 21.40 2.13
N ASN A 114 -10.25 20.30 2.66
CA ASN A 114 -9.95 19.80 3.99
C ASN A 114 -8.64 18.99 4.06
N LEU A 115 -8.12 18.51 2.93
CA LEU A 115 -6.94 17.64 2.88
C LEU A 115 -5.71 18.23 3.58
N LEU A 116 -5.27 19.42 3.20
CA LEU A 116 -4.07 20.03 3.79
C LEU A 116 -4.26 20.38 5.28
N PRO A 117 -5.37 21.03 5.70
CA PRO A 117 -5.63 21.25 7.13
C PRO A 117 -5.63 19.95 7.96
N ALA A 118 -6.22 18.87 7.44
CA ALA A 118 -6.20 17.56 8.08
C ALA A 118 -4.77 16.99 8.21
N MET A 119 -3.96 17.08 7.16
CA MET A 119 -2.54 16.68 7.20
C MET A 119 -1.76 17.47 8.26
N GLN A 120 -2.00 18.78 8.36
CA GLN A 120 -1.36 19.63 9.35
C GLN A 120 -1.76 19.27 10.78
N SER A 121 -3.05 19.03 11.04
CA SER A 121 -3.56 18.61 12.36
C SER A 121 -2.98 17.25 12.78
N VAL A 122 -2.90 16.28 11.87
CA VAL A 122 -2.27 14.96 12.13
C VAL A 122 -0.78 15.13 12.43
N TYR A 123 -0.06 15.95 11.67
CA TYR A 123 1.36 16.21 11.90
C TYR A 123 1.63 16.90 13.25
N GLN A 124 0.82 17.89 13.61
CA GLN A 124 0.91 18.55 14.92
C GLN A 124 0.64 17.58 16.06
N ALA A 125 -0.34 16.68 15.91
CA ALA A 125 -0.64 15.68 16.91
C ALA A 125 0.51 14.65 17.07
N LEU A 126 1.17 14.24 15.98
CA LEU A 126 2.40 13.43 16.07
C LEU A 126 3.52 14.18 16.80
N ALA A 127 3.71 15.47 16.51
CA ALA A 127 4.72 16.30 17.17
C ALA A 127 4.46 16.42 18.69
N ALA A 128 3.21 16.66 19.09
CA ALA A 128 2.81 16.72 20.49
C ALA A 128 3.02 15.40 21.25
N LEU A 129 3.06 14.27 20.54
CA LEU A 129 3.34 12.94 21.09
C LEU A 129 4.81 12.52 20.95
N GLY A 130 5.70 13.38 20.43
CA GLY A 130 7.12 13.07 20.23
C GLY A 130 7.38 12.06 19.11
N LEU A 131 6.44 11.90 18.17
CA LEU A 131 6.50 10.97 17.04
C LEU A 131 6.96 11.65 15.72
N GLN A 132 7.15 12.97 15.74
CA GLN A 132 7.68 13.73 14.59
C GLN A 132 9.02 13.15 14.12
N GLY A 133 9.19 13.02 12.81
CA GLY A 133 10.40 12.46 12.18
C GLY A 133 10.54 10.94 12.30
N ARG A 134 9.68 10.27 13.08
CA ARG A 134 9.56 8.80 13.11
C ARG A 134 8.39 8.31 12.28
N VAL A 135 7.29 9.07 12.28
CA VAL A 135 6.09 8.81 11.50
C VAL A 135 5.87 9.97 10.54
N ASN A 136 5.96 9.71 9.24
CA ASN A 136 5.69 10.71 8.21
C ASN A 136 4.17 10.90 8.02
N VAL A 137 3.76 12.13 7.71
CA VAL A 137 2.39 12.43 7.24
C VAL A 137 2.45 12.81 5.77
N THR A 138 1.61 12.16 4.97
CA THR A 138 1.50 12.42 3.52
C THR A 138 0.08 12.10 3.04
N THR A 139 -0.16 12.12 1.74
CA THR A 139 -1.40 11.70 1.06
C THR A 139 -1.01 10.93 -0.20
N ALA A 140 -1.79 9.93 -0.58
CA ALA A 140 -1.59 9.19 -1.83
C ALA A 140 -2.40 9.82 -2.97
N HIS A 141 -1.78 9.97 -4.13
CA HIS A 141 -2.42 10.59 -5.30
C HIS A 141 -2.58 9.59 -6.46
N SER A 142 -3.68 9.69 -7.21
CA SER A 142 -3.78 9.07 -8.55
C SER A 142 -2.87 9.82 -9.51
N LEU A 143 -2.31 9.15 -10.51
CA LEU A 143 -1.62 9.80 -11.62
C LEU A 143 -2.53 10.73 -12.44
N ASP A 144 -3.85 10.64 -12.29
CA ASP A 144 -4.80 11.53 -12.94
C ASP A 144 -4.53 13.01 -12.64
N ILE A 145 -3.88 13.34 -11.51
CA ILE A 145 -3.52 14.72 -11.14
C ILE A 145 -2.56 15.42 -12.14
N MET A 146 -1.98 14.66 -13.07
CA MET A 146 -1.09 15.17 -14.11
C MET A 146 -1.91 15.76 -15.27
N GLY A 147 -1.55 16.97 -15.71
CA GLY A 147 -2.07 17.57 -16.94
C GLY A 147 -1.21 17.27 -18.15
N SER A 148 0.11 17.27 -17.95
CA SER A 148 1.10 16.82 -18.93
C SER A 148 1.99 15.78 -18.26
N SER A 149 2.28 14.67 -18.95
CA SER A 149 3.19 13.63 -18.49
C SER A 149 4.13 13.12 -19.60
N PHE A 150 4.01 13.69 -20.81
CA PHE A 150 4.84 13.32 -21.96
C PHE A 150 5.32 14.56 -22.73
N PRO A 151 6.63 14.67 -23.05
CA PRO A 151 7.70 13.81 -22.54
C PRO A 151 7.84 13.95 -21.01
N PRO A 152 8.42 12.98 -20.28
CA PRO A 152 8.47 13.01 -18.81
C PRO A 152 9.03 14.31 -18.23
N SER A 153 10.03 14.93 -18.86
CA SER A 153 10.60 16.19 -18.38
C SER A 153 9.64 17.39 -18.46
N ALA A 154 8.54 17.27 -19.22
CA ALA A 154 7.48 18.26 -19.34
C ALA A 154 6.29 17.95 -18.41
N GLY A 155 6.51 17.07 -17.43
CA GLY A 155 5.53 16.74 -16.41
C GLY A 155 5.01 17.98 -15.70
N ALA A 156 3.69 18.12 -15.63
CA ALA A 156 3.03 19.22 -14.94
C ALA A 156 1.68 18.75 -14.37
N PHE A 157 1.34 19.19 -13.16
CA PHE A 157 0.02 18.95 -12.58
C PHE A 157 -1.06 19.69 -13.36
N ARG A 158 -2.29 19.16 -13.36
CA ARG A 158 -3.44 19.85 -13.96
C ARG A 158 -3.66 21.21 -13.30
N ALA A 159 -4.06 22.20 -14.09
CA ALA A 159 -4.23 23.57 -13.62
C ALA A 159 -5.24 23.70 -12.46
N ASP A 160 -6.28 22.86 -12.42
CA ASP A 160 -7.27 22.83 -11.33
C ASP A 160 -6.72 22.26 -10.01
N VAL A 161 -5.65 21.46 -10.07
CA VAL A 161 -5.01 20.82 -8.91
C VAL A 161 -3.90 21.68 -8.32
N VAL A 162 -3.20 22.48 -9.14
CA VAL A 162 -2.06 23.31 -8.73
C VAL A 162 -2.33 24.16 -7.46
N PRO A 163 -3.48 24.85 -7.31
CA PRO A 163 -3.76 25.65 -6.12
C PRO A 163 -3.77 24.85 -4.81
N TYR A 164 -4.12 23.56 -4.87
CA TYR A 164 -4.07 22.66 -3.71
C TYR A 164 -2.70 22.01 -3.57
N MET A 165 -2.07 21.66 -4.70
CA MET A 165 -0.83 20.90 -4.71
C MET A 165 0.35 21.73 -4.21
N GLN A 166 0.47 23.00 -4.62
CA GLN A 166 1.58 23.86 -4.22
C GLN A 166 1.74 23.98 -2.68
N PRO A 167 0.69 24.29 -1.89
CA PRO A 167 0.83 24.31 -0.44
C PRO A 167 1.00 22.92 0.18
N ILE A 168 0.50 21.83 -0.44
CA ILE A 168 0.79 20.46 -0.01
C ILE A 168 2.28 20.14 -0.18
N LEU A 169 2.90 20.48 -1.31
CA LEU A 169 4.33 20.27 -1.52
C LEU A 169 5.17 21.10 -0.53
N SER A 170 4.77 22.34 -0.26
CA SER A 170 5.40 23.16 0.79
C SER A 170 5.33 22.49 2.17
N PHE A 171 4.20 21.89 2.51
CA PHE A 171 4.06 21.12 3.73
C PHE A 171 4.93 19.85 3.75
N LEU A 172 4.94 19.07 2.65
CA LEU A 172 5.74 17.85 2.56
C LEU A 172 7.24 18.14 2.69
N SER A 173 7.73 19.20 2.03
CA SER A 173 9.11 19.69 2.16
C SER A 173 9.45 20.05 3.62
N MET A 174 8.59 20.86 4.27
CA MET A 174 8.76 21.24 5.69
C MET A 174 8.77 20.01 6.62
N ALA A 175 7.86 19.08 6.40
CA ALA A 175 7.72 17.87 7.20
C ALA A 175 8.77 16.79 6.86
N ARG A 176 9.56 16.98 5.80
CA ARG A 176 10.46 15.97 5.20
C ARG A 176 9.71 14.66 4.91
N SER A 177 8.50 14.79 4.37
CA SER A 177 7.64 13.67 4.00
C SER A 177 7.71 13.38 2.50
N PRO A 178 7.58 12.10 2.10
CA PRO A 178 7.57 11.75 0.70
C PRO A 178 6.25 12.15 0.03
N PHE A 179 6.29 12.32 -1.27
CA PHE A 179 5.13 12.37 -2.15
C PHE A 179 4.73 10.94 -2.56
N LEU A 180 3.49 10.54 -2.29
CA LEU A 180 2.99 9.21 -2.65
C LEU A 180 2.14 9.27 -3.92
N ILE A 181 2.49 8.45 -4.91
CA ILE A 181 1.78 8.37 -6.18
C ILE A 181 1.37 6.92 -6.50
N ASN A 182 0.15 6.75 -7.00
CA ASN A 182 -0.38 5.51 -7.54
C ASN A 182 -0.15 5.53 -9.06
N CYS A 183 0.75 4.66 -9.54
CA CYS A 183 1.17 4.64 -10.94
C CYS A 183 0.84 3.28 -11.57
N TYR A 184 0.04 3.29 -12.63
CA TYR A 184 -0.42 2.07 -13.28
C TYR A 184 -0.23 2.18 -14.81
N PRO A 185 0.86 1.64 -15.36
CA PRO A 185 1.04 1.50 -16.81
C PRO A 185 -0.12 0.74 -17.49
N TYR A 186 -0.77 -0.16 -16.76
CA TYR A 186 -1.95 -0.89 -17.21
C TYR A 186 -3.05 0.03 -17.76
N PHE A 187 -3.36 1.15 -17.10
CA PHE A 187 -4.46 2.02 -17.56
C PHE A 187 -4.16 2.71 -18.89
N ALA A 188 -2.90 3.04 -19.18
CA ALA A 188 -2.50 3.57 -20.48
C ALA A 188 -2.65 2.50 -21.58
N TYR A 189 -2.23 1.27 -21.30
CA TYR A 189 -2.38 0.16 -22.24
C TYR A 189 -3.85 -0.20 -22.47
N LYS A 190 -4.66 -0.27 -21.42
CA LYS A 190 -6.12 -0.51 -21.52
C LYS A 190 -6.79 0.54 -22.40
N ALA A 191 -6.42 1.81 -22.26
CA ALA A 191 -7.03 2.91 -23.00
C ALA A 191 -6.67 2.93 -24.50
N ASP A 192 -5.45 2.51 -24.85
CA ASP A 192 -4.97 2.51 -26.23
C ASP A 192 -4.02 1.33 -26.52
N PRO A 193 -4.55 0.09 -26.58
CA PRO A 193 -3.73 -1.11 -26.79
C PRO A 193 -3.15 -1.19 -28.21
N GLY A 194 -3.63 -0.35 -29.14
CA GLY A 194 -3.13 -0.31 -30.51
C GLY A 194 -1.85 0.51 -30.67
N ASN A 195 -1.65 1.54 -29.83
CA ASN A 195 -0.48 2.42 -29.92
C ASN A 195 0.47 2.33 -28.73
N VAL A 196 0.01 1.88 -27.55
CA VAL A 196 0.87 1.68 -26.37
C VAL A 196 1.57 0.32 -26.47
N PRO A 197 2.90 0.26 -26.68
CA PRO A 197 3.58 -1.01 -26.87
C PRO A 197 3.56 -1.84 -25.58
N LEU A 198 3.17 -3.11 -25.70
CA LEU A 198 3.02 -3.99 -24.54
C LEU A 198 4.37 -4.20 -23.84
N GLU A 199 5.45 -4.32 -24.60
CA GLU A 199 6.80 -4.48 -24.10
C GLU A 199 7.25 -3.30 -23.22
N TYR A 200 6.79 -2.09 -23.54
CA TYR A 200 7.11 -0.87 -22.80
C TYR A 200 6.38 -0.79 -21.46
N VAL A 201 5.13 -1.27 -21.39
CA VAL A 201 4.34 -1.27 -20.15
C VAL A 201 4.57 -2.52 -19.28
N LEU A 202 5.16 -3.58 -19.84
CA LEU A 202 5.50 -4.81 -19.13
C LEU A 202 6.99 -4.94 -18.77
N PHE A 203 7.81 -3.89 -18.97
CA PHE A 203 9.27 -3.89 -18.75
C PHE A 203 10.05 -4.95 -19.57
N GLN A 204 9.51 -5.38 -20.71
CA GLN A 204 10.21 -6.28 -21.60
C GLN A 204 11.21 -5.51 -22.47
N PRO A 205 12.21 -6.19 -23.08
CA PRO A 205 13.17 -5.53 -23.96
C PRO A 205 12.49 -4.75 -25.09
N ASN A 206 12.81 -3.46 -25.21
CA ASN A 206 12.27 -2.56 -26.23
C ASN A 206 13.25 -1.41 -26.47
N ALA A 207 13.00 -0.58 -27.49
CA ALA A 207 13.88 0.56 -27.82
C ALA A 207 13.84 1.69 -26.78
N GLY A 208 12.80 1.71 -25.94
CA GLY A 208 12.49 2.80 -25.03
C GLY A 208 11.90 4.00 -25.75
N VAL A 209 11.53 4.99 -24.94
CA VAL A 209 11.06 6.30 -25.40
C VAL A 209 12.06 7.35 -24.93
N THR A 210 12.68 8.03 -25.88
CA THR A 210 13.63 9.11 -25.58
C THR A 210 12.89 10.40 -25.32
N ASP A 211 13.11 10.97 -24.14
CA ASP A 211 12.64 12.30 -23.79
C ASP A 211 13.34 13.36 -24.67
N THR A 212 12.54 14.18 -25.37
CA THR A 212 13.05 15.11 -26.39
C THR A 212 13.85 16.26 -25.79
N ASN A 213 13.63 16.61 -24.53
CA ASN A 213 14.24 17.77 -23.90
C ASN A 213 15.53 17.39 -23.15
N THR A 214 15.50 16.24 -22.45
CA THR A 214 16.60 15.78 -21.59
C THR A 214 17.46 14.71 -22.21
N ARG A 215 16.99 14.07 -23.29
CA ARG A 215 17.62 12.89 -23.93
C ARG A 215 17.70 11.65 -23.04
N LEU A 216 17.02 11.65 -21.90
CA LEU A 216 16.86 10.45 -21.07
C LEU A 216 16.01 9.42 -21.82
N ASN A 217 16.47 8.18 -21.87
CA ASN A 217 15.72 7.09 -22.46
C ASN A 217 14.99 6.29 -21.39
N TYR A 218 13.68 6.15 -21.55
CA TYR A 218 12.83 5.37 -20.67
C TYR A 218 12.54 4.03 -21.33
N ASP A 219 13.07 2.94 -20.78
CA ASP A 219 12.80 1.59 -21.28
C ASP A 219 11.48 1.00 -20.76
N ASN A 220 10.78 1.72 -19.88
CA ASN A 220 9.48 1.32 -19.36
C ASN A 220 8.62 2.53 -18.94
N MET A 221 7.30 2.35 -19.00
CA MET A 221 6.36 3.42 -18.70
C MET A 221 6.31 3.82 -17.22
N LEU A 222 6.49 2.88 -16.28
CA LEU A 222 6.41 3.20 -14.84
C LEU A 222 7.46 4.27 -14.47
N TYR A 223 8.68 4.15 -14.99
CA TYR A 223 9.75 5.12 -14.73
C TYR A 223 9.46 6.46 -15.39
N ALA A 224 8.90 6.46 -16.60
CA ALA A 224 8.46 7.67 -17.26
C ALA A 224 7.36 8.39 -16.45
N GLN A 225 6.40 7.65 -15.89
CA GLN A 225 5.35 8.21 -15.03
C GLN A 225 5.94 8.83 -13.76
N VAL A 226 6.84 8.12 -13.07
CA VAL A 226 7.51 8.65 -11.86
C VAL A 226 8.32 9.91 -12.15
N ASP A 227 9.11 9.93 -13.22
CA ASP A 227 9.93 11.09 -13.55
C ASP A 227 9.10 12.28 -14.04
N SER A 228 7.92 12.02 -14.63
CA SER A 228 6.95 13.09 -14.91
C SER A 228 6.41 13.75 -13.64
N VAL A 229 6.22 12.99 -12.57
CA VAL A 229 5.80 13.52 -11.27
C VAL A 229 6.94 14.32 -10.64
N TYR A 230 8.18 13.82 -10.69
CA TYR A 230 9.35 14.60 -10.25
C TYR A 230 9.46 15.93 -11.01
N ALA A 231 9.30 15.93 -12.33
CA ALA A 231 9.31 17.16 -13.14
C ALA A 231 8.20 18.15 -12.71
N ALA A 232 6.99 17.66 -12.45
CA ALA A 232 5.87 18.49 -11.99
C ALA A 232 6.10 19.10 -10.61
N ILE A 233 6.65 18.33 -9.66
CA ILE A 233 7.03 18.80 -8.32
C ILE A 233 8.13 19.87 -8.43
N GLN A 234 9.13 19.64 -9.27
CA GLN A 234 10.22 20.58 -9.52
C GLN A 234 9.73 21.87 -10.18
N ALA A 235 8.78 21.80 -11.10
CA ALA A 235 8.15 22.97 -11.72
C ALA A 235 7.42 23.87 -10.71
N LEU A 236 6.97 23.30 -9.58
CA LEU A 236 6.41 24.04 -8.45
C LEU A 236 7.44 24.43 -7.38
N GLY A 237 8.74 24.33 -7.69
CA GLY A 237 9.84 24.86 -6.86
C GLY A 237 10.40 23.88 -5.83
N HIS A 238 10.02 22.60 -5.87
CA HIS A 238 10.47 21.60 -4.90
C HIS A 238 11.41 20.57 -5.55
N ALA A 239 12.67 20.53 -5.11
CA ALA A 239 13.67 19.56 -5.59
C ALA A 239 14.07 18.53 -4.52
N ASP A 240 13.57 18.72 -3.29
CA ASP A 240 13.91 18.03 -2.05
C ASP A 240 12.90 16.96 -1.64
N ILE A 241 11.79 16.82 -2.38
CA ILE A 241 10.72 15.87 -2.09
C ILE A 241 10.96 14.57 -2.86
N ASP A 242 11.07 13.46 -2.12
CA ASP A 242 11.14 12.11 -2.71
C ASP A 242 9.76 11.64 -3.18
N VAL A 243 9.71 11.01 -4.35
CA VAL A 243 8.50 10.36 -4.88
C VAL A 243 8.58 8.87 -4.58
N LYS A 244 7.50 8.31 -4.01
CA LYS A 244 7.36 6.87 -3.77
C LYS A 244 6.09 6.35 -4.42
N ILE A 245 6.18 5.17 -5.01
CA ILE A 245 5.05 4.51 -5.64
C ILE A 245 4.25 3.83 -4.54
N SER A 246 3.09 4.40 -4.20
CA SER A 246 2.25 3.86 -3.12
C SER A 246 1.29 2.79 -3.58
N GLU A 247 1.12 2.66 -4.90
CA GLU A 247 0.44 1.55 -5.56
C GLU A 247 0.94 1.40 -6.99
N THR A 248 1.15 0.15 -7.40
CA THR A 248 1.25 -0.24 -8.81
C THR A 248 0.93 -1.71 -8.96
N GLY A 249 0.30 -2.10 -10.06
CA GLY A 249 -0.13 -3.48 -10.29
C GLY A 249 -0.71 -3.68 -11.67
N TRP A 250 -1.11 -4.92 -11.95
CA TRP A 250 -1.72 -5.30 -13.21
C TRP A 250 -2.78 -6.38 -12.97
N PRO A 251 -4.04 -6.20 -13.39
CA PRO A 251 -5.09 -7.14 -13.08
C PRO A 251 -4.95 -8.43 -13.89
N SER A 252 -5.21 -9.55 -13.23
CA SER A 252 -5.16 -10.90 -13.84
C SER A 252 -6.42 -11.27 -14.63
N ARG A 253 -7.49 -10.49 -14.49
CA ARG A 253 -8.76 -10.70 -15.18
C ARG A 253 -9.53 -9.38 -15.22
N GLY A 254 -10.17 -9.07 -16.33
CA GLY A 254 -11.01 -7.89 -16.49
C GLY A 254 -12.30 -8.19 -17.25
N ASP A 255 -13.11 -7.14 -17.45
CA ASP A 255 -14.28 -7.17 -18.33
C ASP A 255 -13.84 -7.20 -19.82
N PRO A 256 -14.74 -7.49 -20.78
CA PRO A 256 -14.36 -7.60 -22.19
C PRO A 256 -13.68 -6.37 -22.80
N ASP A 257 -13.90 -5.19 -22.26
CA ASP A 257 -13.30 -3.91 -22.65
C ASP A 257 -11.99 -3.58 -21.89
N GLU A 258 -11.52 -4.49 -21.03
CA GLU A 258 -10.33 -4.32 -20.20
C GLU A 258 -9.10 -5.01 -20.79
N ALA A 259 -8.71 -4.57 -21.99
CA ALA A 259 -7.61 -5.14 -22.74
C ALA A 259 -6.34 -5.34 -21.89
N GLY A 260 -5.73 -6.52 -22.03
CA GLY A 260 -4.50 -6.88 -21.33
C GLY A 260 -4.68 -7.40 -19.89
N ALA A 261 -5.90 -7.43 -19.33
CA ALA A 261 -6.14 -8.01 -18.00
C ALA A 261 -6.10 -9.55 -18.03
N THR A 262 -4.90 -10.12 -18.02
CA THR A 262 -4.67 -11.58 -18.08
C THR A 262 -3.66 -12.03 -17.00
N PRO A 263 -3.71 -13.29 -16.53
CA PRO A 263 -2.73 -13.77 -15.56
C PRO A 263 -1.29 -13.76 -16.09
N GLU A 264 -1.12 -13.93 -17.41
CA GLU A 264 0.18 -13.88 -18.09
C GLU A 264 0.81 -12.48 -18.02
N TYR A 265 0.05 -11.44 -18.35
CA TYR A 265 0.55 -10.06 -18.32
C TYR A 265 0.73 -9.57 -16.89
N ALA A 266 -0.17 -9.96 -15.97
CA ALA A 266 -0.02 -9.66 -14.56
C ALA A 266 1.24 -10.28 -13.94
N GLY A 267 1.51 -11.56 -14.28
CA GLY A 267 2.73 -12.25 -13.89
C GLY A 267 3.99 -11.64 -14.51
N THR A 268 3.92 -11.23 -15.78
CA THR A 268 5.04 -10.58 -16.48
C THR A 268 5.36 -9.22 -15.87
N TYR A 269 4.35 -8.35 -15.69
CA TYR A 269 4.50 -7.02 -15.08
C TYR A 269 5.12 -7.13 -13.69
N THR A 270 4.48 -7.92 -12.82
CA THR A 270 4.91 -8.08 -11.43
C THR A 270 6.30 -8.72 -11.35
N GLY A 271 6.55 -9.79 -12.10
CA GLY A 271 7.83 -10.48 -12.08
C GLY A 271 8.99 -9.61 -12.57
N ASN A 272 8.76 -8.79 -13.60
CA ASN A 272 9.75 -7.82 -14.05
C ASN A 272 9.96 -6.68 -13.03
N LEU A 273 8.89 -6.13 -12.46
CA LEU A 273 8.99 -5.10 -11.42
C LEU A 273 9.81 -5.60 -10.22
N LEU A 274 9.58 -6.82 -9.76
CA LEU A 274 10.35 -7.42 -8.67
C LEU A 274 11.85 -7.54 -9.02
N ARG A 275 12.20 -7.92 -10.26
CA ARG A 275 13.60 -7.93 -10.72
C ARG A 275 14.22 -6.54 -10.69
N ARG A 276 13.47 -5.51 -11.11
CA ARG A 276 13.93 -4.11 -11.11
C ARG A 276 14.20 -3.60 -9.68
N ILE A 277 13.34 -3.99 -8.72
CA ILE A 277 13.52 -3.72 -7.29
C ILE A 277 14.76 -4.44 -6.74
N GLU A 278 14.94 -5.72 -7.07
CA GLU A 278 16.11 -6.52 -6.64
C GLU A 278 17.43 -5.94 -7.17
N MET A 279 17.43 -5.44 -8.42
CA MET A 279 18.56 -4.72 -9.02
C MET A 279 18.82 -3.35 -8.40
N LYS A 280 17.96 -2.89 -7.46
CA LYS A 280 18.00 -1.56 -6.85
C LYS A 280 18.00 -0.44 -7.91
N GLN A 281 17.29 -0.66 -9.01
CA GLN A 281 17.31 0.27 -10.12
C GLN A 281 16.50 1.53 -9.76
N GLY A 282 17.07 2.70 -10.06
CA GLY A 282 16.34 3.96 -10.08
C GLY A 282 15.75 4.29 -11.45
N THR A 283 15.06 5.41 -11.54
CA THR A 283 14.56 5.93 -12.82
C THR A 283 15.69 6.62 -13.62
N PRO A 284 15.52 6.89 -14.93
CA PRO A 284 16.50 7.64 -15.70
C PRO A 284 16.87 9.02 -15.12
N LEU A 285 15.90 9.76 -14.55
CA LEU A 285 16.16 11.06 -13.90
C LEU A 285 16.86 10.90 -12.54
N ARG A 286 16.57 9.81 -11.81
CA ARG A 286 17.10 9.53 -10.46
C ARG A 286 17.78 8.15 -10.38
N PRO A 287 18.86 7.90 -11.15
CA PRO A 287 19.42 6.55 -11.30
C PRO A 287 20.09 6.01 -10.03
N SER A 288 20.49 6.88 -9.11
CA SER A 288 21.13 6.53 -7.83
C SER A 288 20.14 6.26 -6.68
N VAL A 289 18.85 6.52 -6.89
CA VAL A 289 17.80 6.32 -5.89
C VAL A 289 16.93 5.14 -6.33
N PRO A 290 17.03 3.98 -5.66
CA PRO A 290 16.19 2.84 -5.98
C PRO A 290 14.70 3.19 -5.85
N ILE A 291 13.87 2.63 -6.72
CA ILE A 291 12.42 2.78 -6.60
C ILE A 291 11.91 2.22 -5.26
N ASP A 292 11.02 2.96 -4.60
CA ASP A 292 10.30 2.52 -3.40
C ASP A 292 8.84 2.28 -3.77
N VAL A 293 8.40 1.02 -3.70
CA VAL A 293 7.16 0.55 -4.34
C VAL A 293 6.33 -0.30 -3.39
N TYR A 294 5.02 -0.02 -3.39
CA TYR A 294 3.99 -0.93 -2.87
C TYR A 294 3.26 -1.58 -4.04
N VAL A 295 3.35 -2.91 -4.14
CA VAL A 295 2.65 -3.71 -5.15
C VAL A 295 1.19 -3.84 -4.76
N PHE A 296 0.30 -3.43 -5.65
CA PHE A 296 -1.14 -3.55 -5.53
C PHE A 296 -1.62 -4.81 -6.25
N ALA A 297 -2.16 -5.82 -5.55
CA ALA A 297 -2.31 -5.95 -4.09
C ALA A 297 -2.03 -7.38 -3.61
N LEU A 298 -2.03 -7.60 -2.29
CA LEU A 298 -1.75 -8.93 -1.72
C LEU A 298 -2.77 -9.98 -2.18
N PHE A 299 -4.06 -9.66 -2.12
CA PHE A 299 -5.15 -10.60 -2.43
C PHE A 299 -6.10 -10.05 -3.48
N ASN A 300 -6.81 -10.95 -4.16
CA ASN A 300 -8.02 -10.59 -4.90
C ASN A 300 -9.11 -10.18 -3.90
N GLU A 301 -9.69 -8.99 -4.10
CA GLU A 301 -10.65 -8.38 -3.18
C GLU A 301 -12.07 -8.43 -3.78
N ASN A 302 -12.84 -9.47 -3.42
CA ASN A 302 -14.10 -9.81 -4.09
C ASN A 302 -15.24 -8.79 -3.92
N LEU A 303 -15.16 -7.88 -2.95
CA LEU A 303 -16.18 -6.85 -2.70
C LEU A 303 -15.82 -5.50 -3.31
N LYS A 304 -14.68 -5.36 -4.01
CA LYS A 304 -14.33 -4.10 -4.68
C LYS A 304 -15.39 -3.74 -5.75
N PRO A 305 -15.94 -2.51 -5.71
CA PRO A 305 -16.89 -2.05 -6.72
C PRO A 305 -16.19 -1.78 -8.06
N GLY A 306 -16.98 -1.52 -9.10
CA GLY A 306 -16.45 -1.16 -10.42
C GLY A 306 -16.19 -2.36 -11.33
N PRO A 307 -15.31 -2.23 -12.34
CA PRO A 307 -15.09 -3.25 -13.36
C PRO A 307 -14.43 -4.51 -12.79
N ALA A 308 -14.45 -5.62 -13.55
CA ALA A 308 -13.92 -6.90 -13.09
C ALA A 308 -12.43 -6.84 -12.71
N SER A 309 -11.63 -6.00 -13.36
CA SER A 309 -10.23 -5.77 -13.00
C SER A 309 -10.02 -5.45 -11.52
N GLU A 310 -10.88 -4.62 -10.92
CA GLU A 310 -10.78 -4.19 -9.52
C GLU A 310 -10.75 -5.37 -8.53
N ARG A 311 -11.40 -6.49 -8.87
CA ARG A 311 -11.46 -7.70 -8.02
C ARG A 311 -10.31 -8.69 -8.28
N ASN A 312 -9.39 -8.37 -9.19
CA ASN A 312 -8.42 -9.32 -9.76
C ASN A 312 -6.97 -8.81 -9.80
N TYR A 313 -6.59 -7.85 -8.94
CA TYR A 313 -5.21 -7.34 -8.80
C TYR A 313 -4.31 -8.16 -7.84
N GLY A 314 -4.85 -9.19 -7.20
CA GLY A 314 -4.16 -9.95 -6.17
C GLY A 314 -2.98 -10.76 -6.68
N LEU A 315 -1.88 -10.75 -5.92
CA LEU A 315 -0.81 -11.73 -6.05
C LEU A 315 -1.28 -13.15 -5.67
N PHE A 316 -2.20 -13.22 -4.71
CA PHE A 316 -2.77 -14.46 -4.20
C PHE A 316 -4.30 -14.45 -4.26
N TYR A 317 -4.88 -15.63 -4.43
CA TYR A 317 -6.25 -15.86 -4.04
C TYR A 317 -6.36 -15.84 -2.50
N PRO A 318 -7.56 -15.61 -1.94
CA PRO A 318 -7.78 -15.60 -0.49
C PRO A 318 -7.42 -16.92 0.22
N ASP A 319 -7.31 -18.04 -0.50
CA ASP A 319 -6.85 -19.32 0.05
C ASP A 319 -5.32 -19.44 0.16
N GLY A 320 -4.58 -18.42 -0.31
CA GLY A 320 -3.11 -18.39 -0.33
C GLY A 320 -2.47 -19.02 -1.55
N THR A 321 -3.25 -19.51 -2.52
CA THR A 321 -2.70 -19.96 -3.80
C THR A 321 -2.29 -18.76 -4.65
N PRO A 322 -1.13 -18.79 -5.32
CA PRO A 322 -0.70 -17.69 -6.18
C PRO A 322 -1.59 -17.61 -7.42
N VAL A 323 -2.03 -16.40 -7.79
CA VAL A 323 -2.81 -16.17 -9.03
C VAL A 323 -1.93 -16.40 -10.26
N TYR A 324 -0.65 -16.04 -10.15
CA TYR A 324 0.40 -16.25 -11.15
C TYR A 324 1.75 -16.44 -10.44
N ASN A 325 2.67 -17.18 -11.06
CA ASN A 325 3.96 -17.47 -10.44
C ASN A 325 5.00 -16.39 -10.76
N VAL A 326 5.37 -15.60 -9.76
CA VAL A 326 6.42 -14.56 -9.83
C VAL A 326 7.66 -14.91 -9.00
N GLY A 327 7.80 -16.17 -8.60
CA GLY A 327 8.92 -16.63 -7.76
C GLY A 327 8.79 -16.30 -6.28
N LEU A 328 7.72 -15.60 -5.86
CA LEU A 328 7.38 -15.40 -4.45
C LEU A 328 6.89 -16.72 -3.84
N ARG A 329 7.70 -17.32 -2.96
CA ARG A 329 7.33 -18.55 -2.24
C ARG A 329 6.69 -18.18 -0.90
N GLY A 330 5.42 -17.81 -0.93
CA GLY A 330 4.62 -17.59 0.27
C GLY A 330 4.17 -18.90 0.93
N TYR A 331 4.21 -18.95 2.26
CA TYR A 331 3.60 -20.01 3.07
C TYR A 331 2.44 -19.42 3.85
N LEU A 332 1.21 -19.78 3.46
CA LEU A 332 0.02 -19.50 4.26
C LEU A 332 -0.24 -20.70 5.18
N PRO A 333 -0.16 -20.54 6.51
CA PRO A 333 -0.45 -21.63 7.43
C PRO A 333 -1.87 -22.17 7.20
N PRO A 334 -2.11 -23.49 7.29
CA PRO A 334 -3.44 -24.04 7.21
C PRO A 334 -4.33 -23.46 8.30
N MET A 335 -5.64 -23.43 8.06
CA MET A 335 -6.60 -23.11 9.11
C MET A 335 -6.49 -24.20 10.19
N ASP A 336 -6.00 -23.84 11.37
CA ASP A 336 -6.20 -24.68 12.54
C ASP A 336 -7.70 -24.68 12.84
N TYR A 337 -8.40 -25.69 12.30
CA TYR A 337 -9.61 -26.15 12.94
C TYR A 337 -9.19 -26.67 14.29
N SER A 338 -9.18 -25.79 15.29
CA SER A 338 -9.20 -26.21 16.67
C SER A 338 -10.40 -27.14 16.78
N ARG A 339 -10.15 -28.45 16.72
CA ARG A 339 -10.97 -29.44 17.40
C ARG A 339 -10.80 -29.12 18.87
N GLY A 340 -11.48 -28.06 19.30
CA GLY A 340 -11.92 -27.87 20.65
C GLY A 340 -12.83 -29.05 20.96
N THR A 341 -12.22 -30.21 21.21
CA THR A 341 -12.71 -31.08 22.25
C THR A 341 -12.64 -30.24 23.51
N ARG A 342 -13.68 -29.42 23.71
CA ARG A 342 -14.22 -29.24 25.04
C ARG A 342 -14.53 -30.68 25.48
N LYS A 343 -13.56 -31.33 26.11
CA LYS A 343 -13.91 -32.25 27.17
C LYS A 343 -14.66 -31.36 28.15
N ALA A 344 -15.97 -31.27 27.96
CA ALA A 344 -16.86 -30.95 29.03
C ALA A 344 -16.55 -32.00 30.08
N VAL A 345 -15.69 -31.66 31.03
CA VAL A 345 -15.69 -32.35 32.30
C VAL A 345 -17.10 -32.12 32.80
N PRO A 346 -17.96 -33.15 32.88
CA PRO A 346 -19.30 -32.93 33.36
C PRO A 346 -19.14 -32.43 34.79
N LEU A 347 -19.65 -31.23 35.06
CA LEU A 347 -19.69 -30.66 36.41
C LEU A 347 -20.46 -31.57 37.40
N LEU A 348 -21.12 -32.63 36.92
CA LEU A 348 -21.72 -33.70 37.70
C LEU A 348 -20.71 -34.68 38.34
N ALA A 349 -19.46 -34.78 37.85
CA ALA A 349 -18.46 -35.70 38.43
C ALA A 349 -17.78 -35.13 39.69
N LEU A 350 -17.85 -33.82 39.93
CA LEU A 350 -17.31 -33.18 41.15
C LEU A 350 -18.35 -33.02 42.28
N ILE A 351 -19.65 -33.21 42.00
CA ILE A 351 -20.70 -33.14 43.02
C ILE A 351 -20.91 -34.49 43.73
N LEU A 352 -20.56 -35.61 43.08
CA LEU A 352 -20.67 -36.95 43.68
C LEU A 352 -19.53 -37.31 44.64
N ILE A 353 -18.40 -36.58 44.60
CA ILE A 353 -17.28 -36.81 45.55
C ILE A 353 -17.45 -35.97 46.84
N ALA A 354 -18.22 -34.87 46.79
CA ALA A 354 -18.49 -34.04 47.97
C ALA A 354 -19.62 -34.56 48.88
N VAL A 355 -20.50 -35.45 48.39
CA VAL A 355 -21.61 -36.01 49.18
C VAL A 355 -21.24 -37.34 49.87
N ALA A 356 -20.19 -38.03 49.41
CA ALA A 356 -19.69 -39.25 50.06
C ALA A 356 -18.77 -39.00 51.26
N ALA A 357 -18.33 -37.76 51.50
CA ALA A 357 -17.46 -37.40 52.63
C ALA A 357 -18.20 -36.84 53.86
N ILE A 358 -19.54 -36.68 53.80
CA ILE A 358 -20.36 -36.15 54.90
C ILE A 358 -21.27 -37.22 55.55
N THR A 359 -21.20 -38.48 55.11
CA THR A 359 -21.97 -39.60 55.70
C THR A 359 -21.13 -40.63 56.47
N LEU A 360 -19.86 -40.32 56.77
CA LEU A 360 -18.99 -41.13 57.66
C LEU A 360 -18.67 -40.44 58.99
N SER A 361 -19.49 -39.47 59.39
CA SER A 361 -19.51 -38.93 60.75
C SER A 361 -20.91 -39.07 61.34
N LEU A 362 -21.35 -40.32 61.57
CA LEU A 362 -22.38 -40.74 62.53
C LEU A 362 -22.60 -42.26 62.38
N SER A 363 -21.69 -43.03 62.97
CA SER A 363 -21.89 -44.40 63.48
C SER A 363 -20.73 -44.73 64.41
#